data_AF-A0A815YGJ6-F1
#
_entry.id   AF-A0A815YGJ6-F1
#
_cell.length_a   1.000
_cell.length_b   1.000
_cell.length_c   1.000
_cell.angle_alpha   90.00
_cell.angle_beta   90.00
_cell.angle_gamma   90.00
#
_symmetry.space_group_name_H-M   'P 1'
#
loop_
_entity.id
_entity.type
_entity.pdbx_description
1 polymer ?
#
loop_
_entity_poly.entity_id
_entity_poly.type
_entity_poly.pdbx_seq_one_letter_code
_entity_poly.pdbx_strand_id
1 'polypeptide(L)'
;LVAGSHIIGDAIREFAGECGIEFADDKNAVIDHLNYDVNDNGQHTLIIASPDNLLASELITGEAKKVGLPFLFRGIGMSSDSENSLLLDVLTGSSSSYTANPDEKTLTEYPTTVGKRTLLVSVLQAHNNARVGFVGSLDFFSNDFFQSPIQSNDGKKSAKSGNEEL
;
A
#
# COMPACT_ATOMS: atom_id res chain seq x y z
N LEU A 1 -12.60 -6.86 -6.49
CA LEU A 1 -11.22 -6.61 -6.03
C LEU A 1 -10.45 -6.08 -7.22
N VAL A 2 -9.73 -4.98 -7.03
CA VAL A 2 -8.88 -4.34 -8.04
C VAL A 2 -7.48 -4.21 -7.45
N ALA A 3 -6.47 -4.63 -8.20
CA ALA A 3 -5.08 -4.46 -7.82
C ALA A 3 -4.34 -3.74 -8.96
N GLY A 4 -3.73 -2.60 -8.64
CA GLY A 4 -2.87 -1.84 -9.53
C GLY A 4 -1.41 -2.12 -9.21
N SER A 5 -0.52 -2.00 -10.19
CA SER A 5 0.92 -1.87 -9.94
C SER A 5 1.36 -0.45 -10.26
N HIS A 6 2.68 -0.19 -10.29
CA HIS A 6 3.23 1.08 -10.78
C HIS A 6 2.91 1.36 -12.25
N ILE A 7 2.38 0.39 -13.00
CA ILE A 7 1.82 0.56 -14.34
C ILE A 7 0.33 0.28 -14.25
N ILE A 8 -0.48 1.35 -14.28
CA ILE A 8 -1.93 1.26 -14.15
C ILE A 8 -2.60 1.91 -15.36
N GLY A 9 -3.53 1.18 -15.98
CA GLY A 9 -4.27 1.66 -17.14
C GLY A 9 -5.39 2.63 -16.75
N ASP A 10 -5.73 3.53 -17.67
CA ASP A 10 -6.71 4.60 -17.43
C ASP A 10 -8.08 4.06 -16.99
N ALA A 11 -8.54 2.96 -17.58
CA ALA A 11 -9.81 2.35 -17.19
C ALA A 11 -9.88 1.92 -15.70
N ILE A 12 -8.74 1.50 -15.13
CA ILE A 12 -8.67 1.14 -13.71
C ILE A 12 -8.66 2.41 -12.84
N ARG A 13 -7.92 3.45 -13.26
CA ARG A 13 -7.92 4.75 -12.58
C ARG A 13 -9.30 5.39 -12.56
N GLU A 14 -9.97 5.44 -13.72
CA GLU A 14 -11.31 5.99 -13.86
C GLU A 14 -12.30 5.25 -12.96
N PHE A 15 -12.28 3.91 -12.98
CA PHE A 15 -13.15 3.12 -12.11
C PHE A 15 -12.91 3.37 -10.61
N ALA A 16 -11.65 3.54 -10.21
CA ALA A 16 -11.30 3.86 -8.83
C ALA A 16 -11.76 5.27 -8.44
N GLY A 17 -11.60 6.24 -9.35
CA GLY A 17 -12.06 7.62 -9.18
C GLY A 17 -13.56 7.70 -8.94
N GLU A 18 -14.36 6.92 -9.69
CA GLU A 18 -15.81 6.79 -9.46
C GLU A 18 -16.15 6.19 -8.08
N CYS A 19 -15.21 5.48 -7.46
CA CYS A 19 -15.34 4.93 -6.11
C CYS A 19 -14.75 5.84 -5.02
N GLY A 20 -14.22 7.02 -5.38
CA GLY A 20 -13.59 7.98 -4.46
C GLY A 20 -12.14 7.65 -4.09
N ILE A 21 -11.47 6.80 -4.88
CA ILE A 21 -10.06 6.46 -4.72
C ILE A 21 -9.27 6.99 -5.92
N GLU A 22 -8.22 7.74 -5.64
CA GLU A 22 -7.32 8.27 -6.67
C GLU A 22 -6.00 7.51 -6.61
N PHE A 23 -5.67 6.81 -7.69
CA PHE A 23 -4.33 6.26 -7.89
C PHE A 23 -3.38 7.38 -8.30
N ALA A 24 -2.12 7.29 -7.87
CA ALA A 24 -1.09 8.17 -8.38
C ALA A 24 -0.84 7.99 -9.90
N ASP A 25 -0.03 8.89 -10.44
CA ASP A 25 0.33 8.88 -11.86
C ASP A 25 1.13 7.64 -12.28
N ASP A 26 1.19 7.41 -13.59
CA ASP A 26 1.85 6.24 -14.15
C ASP A 26 3.34 6.28 -13.83
N LYS A 27 3.92 5.12 -13.52
CA LYS A 27 5.33 4.94 -13.12
C LYS A 27 5.67 5.50 -11.73
N ASN A 28 4.72 6.13 -11.04
CA ASN A 28 4.92 6.45 -9.63
C ASN A 28 4.84 5.16 -8.79
N ALA A 29 5.72 5.07 -7.81
CA ALA A 29 5.74 4.03 -6.81
C ALA A 29 5.77 4.64 -5.41
N VAL A 30 5.32 3.88 -4.42
CA VAL A 30 5.51 4.26 -3.03
C VAL A 30 6.97 4.03 -2.66
N ILE A 31 7.63 5.09 -2.19
CA ILE A 31 9.03 5.11 -1.79
C ILE A 31 9.09 5.43 -0.30
N ASP A 32 9.90 4.68 0.44
CA ASP A 32 10.21 4.98 1.83
C ASP A 32 11.68 4.68 2.13
N HIS A 33 12.46 5.72 2.43
CA HIS A 33 13.89 5.54 2.70
C HIS A 33 14.20 5.09 4.13
N LEU A 34 13.22 5.01 5.02
CA LEU A 34 13.41 4.52 6.39
C LEU A 34 12.91 3.09 6.55
N ASN A 35 11.71 2.78 6.04
CA ASN A 35 11.07 1.48 6.22
C ASN A 35 11.06 0.67 4.92
N TYR A 36 12.24 0.31 4.40
CA TYR A 36 12.40 -0.56 3.25
C TYR A 36 13.07 -1.88 3.61
N ASP A 37 12.85 -2.90 2.78
CA ASP A 37 13.50 -4.20 2.92
C ASP A 37 14.89 -4.18 2.27
N VAL A 38 15.87 -4.82 2.91
CA VAL A 38 17.25 -4.87 2.38
C VAL A 38 17.39 -5.63 1.06
N ASN A 39 16.42 -6.47 0.69
CA ASN A 39 16.37 -7.16 -0.60
C ASN A 39 15.82 -6.28 -1.73
N ASP A 40 15.57 -4.99 -1.47
CA ASP A 40 15.20 -4.02 -2.49
C ASP A 40 16.30 -3.81 -3.54
N ASN A 41 15.90 -3.32 -4.72
CA ASN A 41 16.79 -3.05 -5.84
C ASN A 41 17.61 -1.74 -5.69
N GLY A 42 17.55 -1.08 -4.53
CA GLY A 42 18.27 0.16 -4.21
C GLY A 42 17.49 1.45 -4.53
N GLN A 43 16.23 1.33 -4.97
CA GLN A 43 15.33 2.48 -5.20
C GLN A 43 14.40 2.75 -4.01
N HIS A 44 14.43 1.88 -2.99
CA HIS A 44 13.64 1.93 -1.76
C HIS A 44 12.12 1.88 -2.06
N THR A 45 11.74 1.05 -3.04
CA THR A 45 10.34 0.86 -3.50
C THR A 45 9.69 -0.39 -2.90
N LEU A 46 10.49 -1.35 -2.42
CA LEU A 46 10.03 -2.44 -1.58
C LEU A 46 9.91 -1.97 -0.13
N ILE A 47 8.72 -1.49 0.23
CA ILE A 47 8.46 -0.93 1.55
C ILE A 47 7.94 -1.98 2.52
N ILE A 48 8.25 -1.77 3.80
CA ILE A 48 7.76 -2.56 4.92
C ILE A 48 6.68 -1.74 5.62
N ALA A 49 5.42 -2.16 5.50
CA ALA A 49 4.31 -1.54 6.22
C ALA A 49 4.18 -2.15 7.63
N SER A 50 4.14 -1.27 8.64
CA SER A 50 3.98 -1.69 10.04
C SER A 50 2.55 -2.20 10.28
N PRO A 51 2.35 -3.26 11.10
CA PRO A 51 1.03 -3.66 11.56
C PRO A 51 0.28 -2.57 12.36
N ASP A 52 1.00 -1.57 12.88
CA ASP A 52 0.37 -0.42 13.55
C ASP A 52 -0.47 0.44 12.60
N ASN A 53 -0.12 0.46 11.32
CA ASN A 53 -0.84 1.19 10.27
C ASN A 53 -2.07 0.43 9.75
N LEU A 54 -2.29 -0.79 10.22
CA LEU A 54 -3.42 -1.62 9.83
C LEU A 54 -4.69 -1.20 10.59
N LEU A 55 -5.82 -1.18 9.88
CA LEU A 55 -7.13 -0.89 10.45
C LEU A 55 -7.43 -1.80 11.65
N ALA A 56 -7.87 -1.19 12.74
CA ALA A 56 -8.23 -1.88 13.97
C ALA A 56 -9.64 -2.51 13.86
N SER A 57 -9.81 -3.50 12.99
CA SER A 57 -11.08 -4.21 12.80
C SER A 57 -10.86 -5.68 12.47
N GLU A 58 -11.07 -6.56 13.44
CA GLU A 58 -10.93 -8.02 13.28
C GLU A 58 -11.87 -8.60 12.22
N LEU A 59 -12.99 -7.92 11.92
CA LEU A 59 -13.94 -8.31 10.89
C LEU A 59 -13.39 -8.16 9.47
N ILE A 60 -12.42 -7.26 9.28
CA ILE A 60 -11.83 -6.96 7.97
C ILE A 60 -10.42 -7.57 7.88
N THR A 61 -9.61 -7.38 8.92
CA THR A 61 -8.18 -7.73 8.91
C THR A 61 -7.88 -9.04 9.65
N GLY A 62 -8.90 -9.74 10.12
CA GLY A 62 -8.77 -11.03 10.80
C GLY A 62 -7.86 -10.95 12.02
N GLU A 63 -6.96 -11.93 12.15
CA GLU A 63 -5.97 -11.99 13.22
C GLU A 63 -4.64 -11.30 12.86
N ALA A 64 -4.51 -10.71 11.66
CA ALA A 64 -3.26 -10.13 11.19
C ALA A 64 -2.68 -9.08 12.16
N LYS A 65 -3.56 -8.28 12.79
CA LYS A 65 -3.15 -7.31 13.82
C LYS A 65 -2.67 -7.95 15.12
N LYS A 66 -3.19 -9.13 15.48
CA LYS A 66 -2.78 -9.90 16.66
C LYS A 66 -1.46 -10.63 16.43
N VAL A 67 -1.28 -11.17 15.22
CA VAL A 67 -0.03 -11.81 14.80
C VAL A 67 1.09 -10.79 14.72
N GLY A 68 0.80 -9.57 14.26
CA GLY A 68 1.71 -8.43 14.35
C GLY A 68 2.94 -8.58 13.46
N LEU A 69 2.86 -9.38 12.40
CA LEU A 69 3.90 -9.47 11.38
C LEU A 69 3.84 -8.25 10.46
N PRO A 70 4.99 -7.73 10.01
CA PRO A 70 5.03 -6.65 9.04
C PRO A 70 4.62 -7.13 7.64
N PHE A 71 4.16 -6.20 6.80
CA PHE A 71 3.73 -6.48 5.43
C PHE A 71 4.75 -5.95 4.42
N LEU A 72 5.00 -6.72 3.36
CA LEU A 72 5.75 -6.26 2.20
C LEU A 72 4.80 -5.64 1.18
N PHE A 73 5.17 -4.48 0.67
CA PHE A 73 4.41 -3.80 -0.36
C PHE A 73 5.35 -3.24 -1.42
N ARG A 74 4.97 -3.40 -2.69
CA ARG A 74 5.68 -2.80 -3.83
C ARG A 74 4.69 -2.44 -4.91
N GLY A 75 4.49 -1.16 -5.16
CA GLY A 75 3.51 -0.68 -6.13
C GLY A 75 3.21 0.79 -5.97
N ILE A 76 2.01 1.17 -6.39
CA ILE A 76 1.55 2.55 -6.48
C ILE A 76 0.78 2.98 -5.22
N GLY A 77 0.93 4.25 -4.83
CA GLY A 77 0.17 4.83 -3.73
C GLY A 77 -1.21 5.30 -4.19
N MET A 78 -2.16 5.30 -3.27
CA MET A 78 -3.51 5.83 -3.49
C MET A 78 -3.83 6.93 -2.46
N SER A 79 -4.72 7.85 -2.83
CA SER A 79 -5.42 8.77 -1.93
C SER A 79 -6.91 8.46 -1.93
N SER A 80 -7.59 8.77 -0.82
CA SER A 80 -9.04 8.75 -0.71
C SER A 80 -9.58 10.16 -0.49
N ASP A 81 -10.81 10.38 -0.94
CA ASP A 81 -11.55 11.58 -0.56
C ASP A 81 -11.96 11.51 0.92
N SER A 82 -11.55 12.50 1.71
CA SER A 82 -11.87 12.59 3.14
C SER A 82 -13.36 12.79 3.41
N GLU A 83 -14.12 13.28 2.45
CA GLU A 83 -15.57 13.44 2.58
C GLU A 83 -16.33 12.12 2.36
N ASN A 84 -15.67 11.10 1.80
CA ASN A 84 -16.30 9.82 1.53
C ASN A 84 -16.24 8.89 2.75
N SER A 85 -17.29 8.95 3.58
CA SER A 85 -17.47 8.09 4.76
C SER A 85 -17.64 6.59 4.48
N LEU A 86 -17.78 6.17 3.22
CA LEU A 86 -17.96 4.76 2.83
C LEU A 86 -16.63 4.04 2.59
N LEU A 87 -15.53 4.80 2.46
CA LEU A 87 -14.18 4.27 2.29
C LEU A 87 -13.55 3.97 3.66
N LEU A 88 -12.84 2.86 3.70
CA LEU A 88 -12.11 2.39 4.86
C LEU A 88 -10.65 2.22 4.46
N ASP A 89 -9.79 2.95 5.16
CA ASP A 89 -8.35 2.86 5.01
C ASP A 89 -7.86 1.61 5.75
N VAL A 90 -7.64 0.52 5.00
CA VAL A 90 -7.28 -0.77 5.58
C VAL A 90 -5.80 -0.80 5.96
N LEU A 91 -4.92 -0.39 5.06
CA LEU A 91 -3.49 -0.34 5.30
C LEU A 91 -2.90 0.95 4.73
N THR A 92 -2.22 1.72 5.58
CA THR A 92 -1.60 2.98 5.22
C THR A 92 -0.07 2.90 5.25
N GLY A 93 0.57 3.82 4.52
CA GLY A 93 2.00 4.02 4.53
C GLY A 93 2.52 4.57 5.85
N SER A 94 3.84 4.56 6.00
CA SER A 94 4.52 5.13 7.16
C SER A 94 4.45 6.67 7.14
N SER A 95 4.89 7.34 8.20
CA SER A 95 5.03 8.81 8.17
C SER A 95 6.11 9.31 7.21
N SER A 96 7.04 8.46 6.77
CA SER A 96 8.14 8.81 5.85
C SER A 96 7.89 8.39 4.41
N SER A 97 6.84 7.60 4.13
CA SER A 97 6.53 7.16 2.77
C SER A 97 5.97 8.30 1.92
N TYR A 98 6.30 8.33 0.65
CA TYR A 98 5.70 9.24 -0.34
C TYR A 98 5.61 8.56 -1.70
N THR A 99 4.76 9.07 -2.58
CA THR A 99 4.56 8.48 -3.92
C THR A 99 5.22 9.34 -4.98
N ALA A 100 6.20 8.79 -5.70
CA ALA A 100 6.90 9.49 -6.77
C ALA A 100 7.50 8.50 -7.79
N ASN A 101 7.97 9.03 -8.92
CA ASN A 101 8.67 8.25 -9.92
C ASN A 101 10.11 7.95 -9.46
N PRO A 102 10.50 6.67 -9.23
CA PRO A 102 11.83 6.33 -8.75
C PRO A 102 12.95 6.59 -9.76
N ASP A 103 12.62 6.73 -11.05
CA ASP A 103 13.60 7.02 -12.10
C ASP A 103 13.92 8.53 -12.21
N GLU A 104 13.07 9.38 -11.62
CA GLU A 104 13.28 10.82 -11.59
C GLU A 104 14.25 11.20 -10.47
N LYS A 105 15.34 11.86 -10.84
CA LYS A 105 16.41 12.24 -9.89
C LYS A 105 16.04 13.39 -8.97
N THR A 106 15.05 14.19 -9.36
CA THR A 106 14.67 15.42 -8.64
C THR A 106 13.17 15.53 -8.61
N LEU A 107 12.62 15.63 -7.40
CA LEU A 107 11.22 15.98 -7.18
C LEU A 107 11.03 17.46 -7.52
N THR A 108 10.43 17.73 -8.68
CA THR A 108 10.07 19.10 -9.10
C THR A 108 8.71 19.52 -8.57
N GLU A 109 7.82 18.55 -8.38
CA GLU A 109 6.44 18.75 -7.95
C GLU A 109 6.19 18.13 -6.59
N TYR A 110 5.14 18.59 -5.93
CA TYR A 110 4.73 18.00 -4.66
C TYR A 110 4.12 16.61 -4.92
N PRO A 111 4.59 15.55 -4.24
CA PRO A 111 4.06 14.19 -4.40
C PRO A 111 2.55 14.12 -4.18
N THR A 112 1.85 13.29 -4.95
CA THR A 112 0.39 13.09 -4.85
C THR A 112 -0.02 12.69 -3.43
N THR A 113 0.73 11.77 -2.82
CA THR A 113 0.50 11.35 -1.43
C THR A 113 1.80 11.36 -0.64
N VAL A 114 1.71 11.79 0.62
CA VAL A 114 2.84 11.84 1.55
C VAL A 114 2.44 11.36 2.94
N GLY A 115 3.40 10.74 3.61
CA GLY A 115 3.28 10.18 4.95
C GLY A 115 2.13 9.19 5.07
N LYS A 116 1.48 9.21 6.24
CA LYS A 116 0.40 8.30 6.62
C LYS A 116 -0.88 8.43 5.78
N ARG A 117 -0.99 9.47 4.96
CA ARG A 117 -2.11 9.63 4.01
C ARG A 117 -1.95 8.79 2.75
N THR A 118 -0.77 8.22 2.53
CA THR A 118 -0.56 7.26 1.44
C THR A 118 -1.31 5.98 1.77
N LEU A 119 -2.33 5.65 0.99
CA LEU A 119 -3.09 4.41 1.11
C LEU A 119 -2.43 3.32 0.27
N LEU A 120 -2.24 2.16 0.89
CA LEU A 120 -1.71 0.95 0.23
C LEU A 120 -2.85 -0.01 -0.09
N VAL A 121 -3.79 -0.15 0.85
CA VAL A 121 -5.01 -0.94 0.72
C VAL A 121 -6.20 -0.12 1.22
N SER A 122 -7.24 -0.02 0.41
CA SER A 122 -8.50 0.63 0.79
C SER A 122 -9.69 -0.23 0.38
N VAL A 123 -10.78 -0.15 1.14
CA VAL A 123 -12.02 -0.89 0.89
C VAL A 123 -13.20 0.08 0.88
N LEU A 124 -14.05 -0.04 -0.13
CA LEU A 124 -15.34 0.63 -0.21
C LEU A 124 -16.45 -0.32 0.23
N GLN A 125 -17.31 0.16 1.13
CA GLN A 125 -18.60 -0.47 1.40
C GLN A 125 -19.73 0.43 0.89
N ALA A 126 -20.36 0.04 -0.22
CA ALA A 126 -21.46 0.81 -0.81
C ALA A 126 -22.78 0.64 -0.04
N HIS A 127 -23.73 1.55 -0.28
CA HIS A 127 -25.06 1.54 0.37
C HIS A 127 -25.88 0.25 0.10
N ASN A 128 -25.63 -0.42 -1.02
CA ASN A 128 -26.22 -1.72 -1.33
C ASN A 128 -25.45 -2.90 -0.70
N ASN A 129 -24.52 -2.63 0.22
CA ASN A 129 -23.60 -3.58 0.85
C ASN A 129 -22.63 -4.28 -0.12
N ALA A 130 -22.43 -3.75 -1.34
CA ALA A 130 -21.35 -4.20 -2.20
C ALA A 130 -19.99 -3.83 -1.57
N ARG A 131 -19.02 -4.75 -1.68
CA ARG A 131 -17.67 -4.57 -1.15
C ARG A 131 -16.67 -4.55 -2.29
N VAL A 132 -15.88 -3.49 -2.36
CA VAL A 132 -14.82 -3.35 -3.36
C VAL A 132 -13.50 -3.07 -2.64
N GLY A 133 -12.50 -3.92 -2.86
CA GLY A 133 -11.14 -3.67 -2.37
C GLY A 133 -10.25 -3.13 -3.47
N PHE A 134 -9.46 -2.12 -3.13
CA PHE A 134 -8.43 -1.50 -3.95
C PHE A 134 -7.06 -1.74 -3.31
N VAL A 135 -6.14 -2.30 -4.08
CA VAL A 135 -4.77 -2.59 -3.62
C VAL A 135 -3.79 -1.97 -4.60
N GLY A 136 -2.87 -1.16 -4.10
CA GLY A 136 -1.85 -0.51 -4.92
C GLY A 136 -0.70 -1.41 -5.35
N SER A 137 -0.78 -2.72 -5.16
CA SER A 137 0.28 -3.67 -5.50
C SER A 137 -0.29 -5.03 -5.92
N LEU A 138 0.12 -5.51 -7.10
CA LEU A 138 -0.11 -6.90 -7.51
C LEU A 138 0.80 -7.88 -6.76
N ASP A 139 2.05 -7.47 -6.52
CA ASP A 139 3.05 -8.28 -5.83
C ASP A 139 2.64 -8.59 -4.38
N PHE A 140 1.78 -7.77 -3.79
CA PHE A 140 1.20 -8.00 -2.46
C PHE A 140 0.57 -9.39 -2.31
N PHE A 141 -0.02 -9.91 -3.39
CA PHE A 141 -0.69 -11.22 -3.44
C PHE A 141 0.20 -12.34 -4.03
N SER A 142 1.48 -12.05 -4.28
CA SER A 142 2.39 -13.03 -4.86
C SER A 142 2.84 -14.05 -3.81
N ASN A 143 3.06 -15.29 -4.27
CA ASN A 143 3.66 -16.35 -3.44
C ASN A 143 5.04 -15.93 -2.91
N ASP A 144 5.78 -15.14 -3.69
CA ASP A 144 7.07 -14.60 -3.29
C ASP A 144 6.91 -13.75 -2.03
N PHE A 145 5.97 -12.80 -1.99
CA PHE A 145 5.77 -11.97 -0.81
C PHE A 145 5.21 -12.77 0.36
N PHE A 146 4.34 -13.77 0.14
CA PHE A 146 3.83 -14.64 1.20
C PHE A 146 4.93 -15.43 1.92
N GLN A 147 5.99 -15.81 1.23
CA GLN A 147 7.08 -16.64 1.78
C GLN A 147 8.36 -15.85 2.07
N SER A 148 8.44 -14.60 1.64
CA SER A 148 9.65 -13.79 1.80
C SER A 148 9.94 -13.46 3.27
N PRO A 149 11.19 -13.66 3.73
CA PRO A 149 11.63 -13.10 4.99
C PRO A 149 11.74 -11.58 4.86
N ILE A 150 11.39 -10.87 5.93
CA ILE A 150 11.51 -9.42 6.01
C ILE A 150 12.76 -9.08 6.81
N GLN A 151 13.61 -8.22 6.25
CA GLN A 151 14.73 -7.64 6.96
C GLN A 151 14.74 -6.13 6.74
N SER A 152 14.38 -5.40 7.80
CA SER A 152 14.45 -3.95 7.83
C SER A 152 15.89 -3.46 7.95
N ASN A 153 16.15 -2.25 7.45
CA ASN A 153 17.42 -1.55 7.61
C ASN A 153 17.86 -1.40 9.08
N ASP A 154 16.91 -1.27 10.01
CA ASP A 154 17.16 -1.19 11.46
C ASP A 154 17.59 -2.53 12.09
N GLY A 155 17.75 -3.59 11.29
CA GLY A 155 18.16 -4.92 11.74
C GLY A 155 17.04 -5.79 12.30
N LYS A 156 15.80 -5.31 12.32
CA LYS A 156 14.62 -6.13 12.66
C LYS A 156 14.38 -7.15 11.55
N LYS A 157 14.23 -8.42 11.94
CA LYS A 157 14.03 -9.54 11.03
C LYS A 157 12.76 -10.29 11.39
N SER A 158 12.00 -10.68 10.38
CA SER A 158 10.88 -11.60 10.48
C SER A 158 11.10 -12.72 9.47
N ALA A 159 10.90 -13.96 9.90
CA ALA A 159 11.12 -15.12 9.03
C ALA A 159 10.13 -15.19 7.86
N LYS A 160 8.98 -14.52 7.99
CA LYS A 160 7.89 -14.48 7.03
C LYS A 160 7.19 -13.11 7.09
N SER A 161 6.62 -12.68 5.98
CA SER A 161 5.70 -11.54 5.95
C SER A 161 4.32 -11.90 6.49
N GLY A 162 3.56 -10.87 6.90
CA GLY A 162 2.15 -11.01 7.27
C GLY A 162 1.20 -11.07 6.07
N ASN A 163 1.71 -11.05 4.83
CA ASN A 163 0.89 -10.85 3.62
C ASN A 163 -0.15 -11.96 3.36
N GLU A 164 0.13 -13.21 3.76
CA GLU A 164 -0.81 -14.33 3.54
C GLU A 164 -2.00 -14.31 4.51
N GLU A 165 -1.79 -13.76 5.71
CA GLU A 165 -2.80 -13.75 6.77
C GLU A 165 -3.78 -12.57 6.67
N LEU A 166 -3.43 -11.54 5.89
CA LEU A 166 -4.23 -10.35 5.63
C LEU A 166 -5.02 -10.47 4.32
#